data_AF-A0AAV0N4K0-F1
#
_entry.id   AF-A0AAV0N4K0-F1
#
_cell.length_a   1.000
_cell.length_b   1.000
_cell.length_c   1.000
_cell.angle_alpha   90.00
_cell.angle_beta   90.00
_cell.angle_gamma   90.00
#
_symmetry.space_group_name_H-M   'P 1'
#
loop_
_entity.id
_entity.type
_entity.pdbx_description
1 polymer ?
#
loop_
_entity_poly.entity_id
_entity_poly.type
_entity_poly.pdbx_seq_one_letter_code
_entity_poly.pdbx_strand_id
1 'polypeptide(L)'
;MGAESRIIIDNKAIGGEEFDQLAKGKKPIANPAPNPPPARNANNSKGKKSRRRQQQKQPSAAAVRPVQRLFDTCKEVFKSGSAGIVPSPDNVEKLRAVLDDIKPADLGLNPDIACLTLANLDGAAPNGKKPAIRYLHLHECNKFSIGVFCLPPSGVIPLHNHPGMTVFSKLLFGTMHIKSYDWVLDEEGKQQPEVKNQLPKVRLAKVKTNSDLTAPCNTSILYPEDGGNMHCFTAVTACAVLDVLGPPYNDDEGRHCQYYFDFPSSQFSVDGVVVPNEEKEGYGWLQERDRPVDLVVRGELYRGPPFFK
;
A
#
# COMPACT_ATOMS: atom_id res chain seq x y z
N MET A 1 -20.56 3.20 -2.51
CA MET A 1 -19.78 4.43 -2.35
C MET A 1 -18.64 4.11 -1.40
N GLY A 2 -17.46 3.77 -1.96
CA GLY A 2 -16.28 3.43 -1.18
C GLY A 2 -15.55 4.71 -0.78
N ALA A 3 -15.17 4.81 0.49
CA ALA A 3 -14.32 5.88 0.99
C ALA A 3 -12.91 5.64 0.44
N GLU A 4 -12.59 6.32 -0.65
CA GLU A 4 -11.26 6.29 -1.27
C GLU A 4 -10.18 6.54 -0.20
N SER A 5 -9.15 5.71 -0.17
CA SER A 5 -7.96 5.87 0.67
C SER A 5 -7.39 7.31 0.56
N ARG A 6 -7.75 8.22 1.49
CA ARG A 6 -7.46 9.67 1.39
C ARG A 6 -6.05 10.08 1.84
N ILE A 7 -5.04 9.39 1.34
CA ILE A 7 -3.96 10.17 0.70
C ILE A 7 -4.59 10.71 -0.59
N ILE A 8 -5.49 11.73 -0.50
CA ILE A 8 -6.36 12.21 -1.60
C ILE A 8 -5.63 12.08 -2.94
N ILE A 9 -6.10 11.11 -3.70
CA ILE A 9 -5.55 10.71 -4.98
C ILE A 9 -6.29 11.55 -6.01
N ASP A 10 -5.57 12.29 -6.85
CA ASP A 10 -6.20 13.06 -7.93
C ASP A 10 -6.76 12.09 -8.98
N ASN A 11 -8.03 11.70 -8.83
CA ASN A 11 -8.71 10.65 -9.60
C ASN A 11 -9.17 11.08 -11.00
N LYS A 12 -8.57 12.12 -11.58
CA LYS A 12 -8.92 12.58 -12.94
C LYS A 12 -8.74 11.50 -14.03
N ALA A 13 -8.08 10.39 -13.72
CA ALA A 13 -7.85 9.25 -14.61
C ALA A 13 -8.67 7.98 -14.28
N ILE A 14 -9.45 7.96 -13.19
CA ILE A 14 -10.27 6.81 -12.79
C ILE A 14 -11.73 7.15 -13.09
N GLY A 15 -12.21 6.74 -14.27
CA GLY A 15 -13.55 7.09 -14.78
C GLY A 15 -14.67 6.69 -13.81
N GLY A 16 -15.42 7.69 -13.32
CA GLY A 16 -16.49 7.53 -12.33
C GLY A 16 -17.80 6.91 -12.83
N GLU A 17 -17.86 6.35 -14.05
CA GLU A 17 -19.13 5.90 -14.65
C GLU A 17 -19.30 4.37 -14.70
N GLU A 18 -18.28 3.57 -14.38
CA GLU A 18 -18.40 2.09 -14.40
C GLU A 18 -18.86 1.49 -13.06
N PHE A 19 -19.04 2.31 -12.02
CA PHE A 19 -19.48 1.84 -10.69
C PHE A 19 -21.00 1.64 -10.57
N ASP A 20 -21.82 2.25 -11.43
CA ASP A 20 -23.28 2.30 -11.23
C ASP A 20 -24.06 1.15 -11.91
N GLN A 21 -23.41 0.35 -12.77
CA GLN A 21 -24.11 -0.70 -13.52
C GLN A 21 -24.02 -2.10 -12.89
N LEU A 22 -23.21 -2.31 -11.85
CA LEU A 22 -23.07 -3.62 -11.19
C LEU A 22 -23.98 -3.82 -9.96
N ALA A 23 -24.91 -2.89 -9.70
CA ALA A 23 -25.85 -2.93 -8.57
C ALA A 23 -27.29 -3.36 -8.94
N LYS A 24 -27.56 -3.80 -10.17
CA LYS A 24 -28.89 -4.30 -10.57
C LYS A 24 -28.80 -5.70 -11.15
N GLY A 25 -29.07 -6.69 -10.31
CA GLY A 25 -29.27 -8.07 -10.74
C GLY A 25 -30.44 -8.20 -11.72
N LYS A 26 -30.23 -8.93 -12.81
CA LYS A 26 -31.31 -9.52 -13.61
C LYS A 26 -31.00 -10.99 -13.97
N LYS A 27 -32.09 -11.75 -13.92
CA LYS A 27 -32.29 -13.21 -13.91
C LYS A 27 -31.80 -13.95 -15.17
N PRO A 28 -31.66 -15.30 -15.09
CA PRO A 28 -31.01 -16.11 -16.11
C PRO A 28 -31.90 -16.32 -17.36
N ILE A 29 -31.28 -16.32 -18.54
CA ILE A 29 -31.91 -16.75 -19.78
C ILE A 29 -31.36 -18.12 -20.17
N ALA A 30 -32.28 -19.03 -20.47
CA ALA A 30 -32.08 -20.45 -20.71
C ALA A 30 -31.41 -20.77 -22.06
N ASN A 31 -30.65 -21.87 -22.09
CA ASN A 31 -30.15 -22.54 -23.30
C ASN A 31 -31.30 -23.15 -24.11
N PRO A 32 -31.14 -23.28 -25.43
CA PRO A 32 -31.64 -24.43 -26.17
C PRO A 32 -30.50 -25.34 -26.63
N ALA A 33 -30.76 -26.65 -26.51
CA ALA A 33 -29.88 -27.76 -26.87
C ALA A 33 -30.05 -28.16 -28.38
N PRO A 34 -29.42 -29.24 -28.89
CA PRO A 34 -28.66 -29.22 -30.14
C PRO A 34 -29.38 -29.92 -31.30
N ASN A 35 -28.84 -29.79 -32.53
CA ASN A 35 -29.29 -30.56 -33.69
C ASN A 35 -28.13 -31.28 -34.43
N PRO A 36 -28.43 -32.36 -35.17
CA PRO A 36 -27.60 -33.58 -35.27
C PRO A 36 -26.65 -33.62 -36.50
N PRO A 37 -25.76 -34.64 -36.61
CA PRO A 37 -24.71 -34.67 -37.63
C PRO A 37 -25.15 -35.46 -38.89
N PRO A 38 -24.51 -35.23 -40.05
CA PRO A 38 -24.51 -36.21 -41.13
C PRO A 38 -23.23 -37.05 -41.14
N ALA A 39 -23.40 -38.26 -41.70
CA ALA A 39 -22.51 -39.40 -41.61
C ALA A 39 -21.45 -39.49 -42.72
N ARG A 40 -20.36 -40.20 -42.38
CA ARG A 40 -19.50 -41.12 -43.17
C ARG A 40 -18.88 -40.63 -44.49
N ASN A 41 -17.54 -40.75 -44.57
CA ASN A 41 -16.93 -41.79 -45.40
C ASN A 41 -15.47 -42.10 -45.03
N ALA A 42 -15.14 -43.38 -45.12
CA ALA A 42 -13.83 -43.97 -44.92
C ALA A 42 -12.97 -43.89 -46.19
N ASN A 43 -11.65 -43.76 -46.05
CA ASN A 43 -10.65 -44.69 -46.59
C ASN A 43 -9.22 -44.13 -46.51
N ASN A 44 -8.29 -45.00 -46.09
CA ASN A 44 -6.88 -45.13 -46.50
C ASN A 44 -5.96 -43.87 -46.43
N SER A 45 -4.70 -43.93 -46.01
CA SER A 45 -3.72 -45.01 -45.91
C SER A 45 -2.47 -44.48 -45.18
N LYS A 46 -1.64 -45.45 -44.78
CA LYS A 46 -0.35 -45.37 -44.08
C LYS A 46 0.59 -44.25 -44.54
N GLY A 47 1.14 -43.52 -43.57
CA GLY A 47 2.34 -42.69 -43.73
C GLY A 47 3.04 -42.49 -42.39
N LYS A 48 4.00 -43.37 -42.06
CA LYS A 48 4.91 -43.19 -40.92
C LYS A 48 5.81 -41.98 -41.18
N LYS A 49 5.58 -40.86 -40.51
CA LYS A 49 6.58 -39.81 -40.31
C LYS A 49 6.67 -39.47 -38.83
N SER A 50 7.82 -39.80 -38.25
CA SER A 50 8.25 -39.41 -36.92
C SER A 50 8.24 -37.88 -36.82
N ARG A 51 7.16 -37.32 -36.26
CA ARG A 51 7.10 -35.94 -35.80
C ARG A 51 7.43 -35.95 -34.33
N ARG A 52 8.65 -35.53 -34.00
CA ARG A 52 9.12 -35.20 -32.66
C ARG A 52 8.15 -34.14 -32.10
N ARG A 53 7.17 -34.57 -31.32
CA ARG A 53 6.30 -33.67 -30.53
C ARG A 53 7.22 -32.94 -29.56
N GLN A 54 7.61 -31.72 -29.90
CA GLN A 54 7.89 -30.74 -28.86
C GLN A 54 6.58 -30.63 -28.07
N GLN A 55 6.53 -31.27 -26.92
CA GLN A 55 5.60 -30.88 -25.88
C GLN A 55 5.91 -29.42 -25.57
N GLN A 56 5.23 -28.50 -26.24
CA GLN A 56 4.90 -27.24 -25.61
C GLN A 56 4.18 -27.63 -24.34
N LYS A 57 4.89 -27.56 -23.21
CA LYS A 57 4.29 -27.63 -21.89
C LYS A 57 3.23 -26.53 -21.87
N GLN A 58 1.97 -26.94 -22.03
CA GLN A 58 0.83 -26.15 -21.61
C GLN A 58 1.11 -25.77 -20.16
N PRO A 59 1.05 -24.48 -19.76
CA PRO A 59 1.19 -24.14 -18.36
C PRO A 59 0.06 -24.85 -17.61
N SER A 60 0.42 -25.68 -16.63
CA SER A 60 -0.53 -26.34 -15.76
C SER A 60 -1.45 -25.30 -15.12
N ALA A 61 -2.76 -25.57 -15.13
CA ALA A 61 -3.71 -24.85 -14.30
C ALA A 61 -3.21 -24.84 -12.84
N ALA A 62 -3.22 -23.66 -12.22
CA ALA A 62 -2.88 -23.36 -10.82
C ALA A 62 -1.41 -23.13 -10.43
N ALA A 63 -0.58 -22.51 -11.29
CA ALA A 63 0.41 -21.59 -10.75
C ALA A 63 -0.37 -20.39 -10.18
N VAL A 64 -0.67 -20.40 -8.87
CA VAL A 64 -1.30 -19.24 -8.22
C VAL A 64 -0.42 -18.04 -8.49
N ARG A 65 -0.96 -17.05 -9.21
CA ARG A 65 -0.22 -15.82 -9.51
C ARG A 65 0.10 -15.12 -8.18
N PRO A 66 1.30 -14.59 -7.96
CA PRO A 66 1.67 -14.00 -6.67
C PRO A 66 0.67 -12.96 -6.15
N VAL A 67 0.12 -12.13 -7.02
CA VAL A 67 -0.92 -11.14 -6.68
C VAL A 67 -2.24 -11.79 -6.26
N GLN A 68 -2.63 -12.92 -6.86
CA GLN A 68 -3.78 -13.69 -6.40
C GLN A 68 -3.53 -14.27 -5.00
N ARG A 69 -2.34 -14.84 -4.76
CA ARG A 69 -1.94 -15.37 -3.44
C ARG A 69 -1.99 -14.26 -2.38
N LEU A 70 -1.50 -13.07 -2.69
CA LEU A 70 -1.59 -11.90 -1.82
C LEU A 70 -3.04 -11.57 -1.49
N PHE A 71 -3.88 -11.43 -2.51
CA PHE A 71 -5.28 -11.08 -2.36
C PHE A 71 -6.06 -12.09 -1.51
N ASP A 72 -5.92 -13.38 -1.81
CA ASP A 72 -6.59 -14.45 -1.07
C ASP A 72 -6.13 -14.50 0.39
N THR A 73 -4.83 -14.27 0.63
CA THR A 73 -4.27 -14.19 1.99
C THR A 73 -4.82 -12.99 2.75
N CYS A 74 -4.95 -11.82 2.11
CA CYS A 74 -5.55 -10.64 2.74
C CYS A 74 -7.01 -10.90 3.14
N LYS A 75 -7.80 -11.59 2.30
CA LYS A 75 -9.19 -11.96 2.63
C LYS A 75 -9.28 -12.85 3.86
N GLU A 76 -8.33 -13.75 4.06
CA GLU A 76 -8.27 -14.61 5.23
C GLU A 76 -7.84 -13.83 6.48
N VAL A 77 -6.72 -13.10 6.38
CA VAL A 77 -6.09 -12.37 7.48
C VAL A 77 -7.00 -11.26 8.02
N PHE A 78 -7.67 -10.51 7.13
CA PHE A 78 -8.54 -9.40 7.51
C PHE A 78 -10.03 -9.75 7.52
N LYS A 79 -10.40 -11.05 7.49
CA LYS A 79 -11.80 -11.50 7.48
C LYS A 79 -12.64 -10.88 8.59
N SER A 80 -12.08 -10.83 9.80
CA SER A 80 -12.69 -10.23 10.99
C SER A 80 -12.14 -8.83 11.30
N GLY A 81 -11.38 -8.23 10.38
CA GLY A 81 -10.70 -6.96 10.59
C GLY A 81 -11.67 -5.81 10.84
N SER A 82 -11.33 -4.95 11.79
CA SER A 82 -11.99 -3.67 12.05
C SER A 82 -10.96 -2.74 12.70
N ALA A 83 -11.30 -1.47 12.86
CA ALA A 83 -10.42 -0.50 13.52
C ALA A 83 -9.97 -1.04 14.90
N GLY A 84 -8.66 -1.01 15.15
CA GLY A 84 -8.03 -1.47 16.39
C GLY A 84 -7.87 -2.99 16.53
N ILE A 85 -8.46 -3.80 15.65
CA ILE A 85 -8.34 -5.26 15.71
C ILE A 85 -7.13 -5.70 14.89
N VAL A 86 -6.05 -6.04 15.59
CA VAL A 86 -4.81 -6.56 15.00
C VAL A 86 -4.98 -8.04 14.61
N PRO A 87 -4.53 -8.47 13.41
CA PRO A 87 -4.52 -9.89 13.05
C PRO A 87 -3.68 -10.73 14.04
N SER A 88 -4.00 -12.02 14.18
CA SER A 88 -3.20 -12.91 15.03
C SER A 88 -1.74 -13.00 14.54
N PRO A 89 -0.76 -13.29 15.42
CA PRO A 89 0.64 -13.42 15.02
C PRO A 89 0.87 -14.37 13.84
N ASP A 90 0.18 -15.52 13.83
CA ASP A 90 0.26 -16.48 12.71
C ASP A 90 -0.24 -15.88 11.39
N ASN A 91 -1.30 -15.08 11.44
CA ASN A 91 -1.85 -14.39 10.26
C ASN A 91 -0.95 -13.26 9.80
N VAL A 92 -0.32 -12.53 10.73
CA VAL A 92 0.68 -11.51 10.45
C VAL A 92 1.87 -12.13 9.71
N GLU A 93 2.44 -13.20 10.25
CA GLU A 93 3.58 -13.89 9.63
C GLU A 93 3.20 -14.53 8.28
N LYS A 94 1.98 -15.06 8.17
CA LYS A 94 1.47 -15.59 6.89
C LYS A 94 1.41 -14.51 5.81
N LEU A 95 0.86 -13.34 6.10
CA LEU A 95 0.80 -12.23 5.13
C LEU A 95 2.19 -11.67 4.83
N ARG A 96 3.03 -11.53 5.86
CA ARG A 96 4.42 -11.11 5.72
C ARG A 96 5.20 -12.01 4.75
N ALA A 97 5.13 -13.32 4.93
CA ALA A 97 5.81 -14.28 4.07
C ALA A 97 5.32 -14.19 2.61
N VAL A 98 4.01 -13.95 2.40
CA VAL A 98 3.48 -13.75 1.05
C VAL A 98 3.99 -12.46 0.43
N LEU A 99 4.07 -11.37 1.20
CA LEU A 99 4.61 -10.09 0.73
C LEU A 99 6.10 -10.20 0.42
N ASP A 100 6.89 -10.85 1.29
CA ASP A 100 8.34 -11.02 1.11
C ASP A 100 8.70 -11.73 -0.21
N ASP A 101 7.86 -12.66 -0.67
CA ASP A 101 7.99 -13.35 -1.95
C ASP A 101 7.69 -12.46 -3.18
N ILE A 102 6.98 -11.33 -3.03
CA ILE A 102 6.55 -10.48 -4.15
C ILE A 102 7.70 -9.69 -4.75
N LYS A 103 7.82 -9.77 -6.07
CA LYS A 103 8.79 -9.03 -6.88
C LYS A 103 8.11 -7.91 -7.65
N PRO A 104 8.85 -6.86 -8.08
CA PRO A 104 8.30 -5.81 -8.92
C PRO A 104 7.55 -6.34 -10.16
N ALA A 105 8.11 -7.34 -10.85
CA ALA A 105 7.53 -7.93 -12.05
C ALA A 105 6.16 -8.59 -11.82
N ASP A 106 5.90 -9.10 -10.61
CA ASP A 106 4.61 -9.70 -10.26
C ASP A 106 3.47 -8.68 -10.25
N LEU A 107 3.81 -7.41 -10.04
CA LEU A 107 2.91 -6.25 -10.07
C LEU A 107 2.95 -5.50 -11.41
N GLY A 108 3.65 -6.05 -12.42
CA GLY A 108 3.86 -5.38 -13.70
C GLY A 108 4.78 -4.16 -13.64
N LEU A 109 5.59 -4.04 -12.58
CA LEU A 109 6.56 -2.96 -12.41
C LEU A 109 7.91 -3.37 -12.99
N ASN A 110 8.51 -2.46 -13.75
CA ASN A 110 9.88 -2.57 -14.20
C ASN A 110 10.67 -1.40 -13.58
N PRO A 111 11.64 -1.65 -12.67
CA PRO A 111 12.42 -0.60 -12.02
C PRO A 111 13.10 0.37 -13.01
N ASP A 112 13.62 -0.13 -14.14
CA ASP A 112 14.33 0.68 -15.13
C ASP A 112 13.37 1.62 -15.87
N ILE A 113 12.21 1.09 -16.31
CA ILE A 113 11.19 1.88 -17.00
C ILE A 113 10.46 2.81 -16.02
N ALA A 114 10.20 2.35 -14.80
CA ALA A 114 9.58 3.15 -13.76
C ALA A 114 10.49 4.33 -13.40
N CYS A 115 11.79 4.12 -13.22
CA CYS A 115 12.77 5.17 -13.00
C CYS A 115 12.79 6.19 -14.15
N LEU A 116 12.86 5.72 -15.41
CA LEU A 116 12.89 6.60 -16.59
C LEU A 116 11.57 7.35 -16.79
N THR A 117 10.42 6.71 -16.58
CA THR A 117 9.11 7.35 -16.78
C THR A 117 8.80 8.34 -15.66
N LEU A 118 9.17 8.01 -14.42
CA LEU A 118 9.06 8.92 -13.28
C LEU A 118 9.98 10.13 -13.44
N ALA A 119 11.19 9.94 -13.97
CA ALA A 119 12.12 11.03 -14.26
C ALA A 119 11.71 11.88 -15.48
N ASN A 120 11.06 11.30 -16.50
CA ASN A 120 10.70 11.99 -17.74
C ASN A 120 9.31 12.64 -17.73
N LEU A 121 8.40 12.25 -16.81
CA LEU A 121 7.15 12.99 -16.58
C LEU A 121 7.41 14.36 -15.94
N ASP A 122 8.54 14.49 -15.26
CA ASP A 122 9.13 15.77 -14.89
C ASP A 122 9.92 16.31 -16.08
N GLY A 123 9.22 16.88 -17.06
CA GLY A 123 9.82 17.92 -17.87
C GLY A 123 10.32 18.99 -16.91
N ALA A 124 11.63 18.95 -16.59
CA ALA A 124 12.36 19.77 -15.62
C ALA A 124 11.43 20.66 -14.79
N ALA A 125 10.89 20.15 -13.67
CA ALA A 125 9.87 20.83 -12.86
C ALA A 125 10.16 22.33 -12.81
N PRO A 126 9.41 23.19 -13.54
CA PRO A 126 9.70 24.60 -13.55
C PRO A 126 9.36 25.10 -12.14
N ASN A 127 10.36 25.63 -11.44
CA ASN A 127 10.23 26.35 -10.17
C ASN A 127 10.13 25.50 -8.88
N GLY A 128 10.90 24.41 -8.74
CA GLY A 128 11.14 23.79 -7.43
C GLY A 128 9.94 23.06 -6.80
N LYS A 129 8.97 22.62 -7.63
CA LYS A 129 7.85 21.78 -7.17
C LYS A 129 8.32 20.35 -6.94
N LYS A 130 7.85 19.73 -5.84
CA LYS A 130 8.12 18.31 -5.57
C LYS A 130 7.50 17.42 -6.65
N PRO A 131 8.18 16.35 -7.04
CA PRO A 131 7.73 15.48 -8.13
C PRO A 131 6.50 14.66 -7.70
N ALA A 132 5.59 14.41 -8.64
CA ALA A 132 4.31 13.76 -8.35
C ALA A 132 4.48 12.26 -8.06
N ILE A 133 3.81 11.77 -7.01
CA ILE A 133 3.77 10.35 -6.65
C ILE A 133 2.67 9.68 -7.44
N ARG A 134 2.93 8.49 -7.98
CA ARG A 134 1.90 7.67 -8.64
C ARG A 134 1.37 6.63 -7.64
N TYR A 135 0.07 6.37 -7.66
CA TYR A 135 -0.56 5.33 -6.87
C TYR A 135 -1.27 4.32 -7.77
N LEU A 136 -0.82 3.08 -7.74
CA LEU A 136 -1.46 1.97 -8.43
C LEU A 136 -2.47 1.33 -7.47
N HIS A 137 -3.75 1.48 -7.77
CA HIS A 137 -4.81 0.85 -6.98
C HIS A 137 -5.05 -0.59 -7.44
N LEU A 138 -4.84 -1.57 -6.55
CA LEU A 138 -5.11 -2.97 -6.84
C LEU A 138 -6.50 -3.36 -6.36
N HIS A 139 -6.78 -3.15 -5.07
CA HIS A 139 -8.03 -3.54 -4.43
C HIS A 139 -8.33 -2.69 -3.21
N GLU A 140 -9.62 -2.49 -2.93
CA GLU A 140 -10.10 -1.94 -1.67
C GLU A 140 -11.48 -2.53 -1.36
N CYS A 141 -11.68 -2.85 -0.09
CA CYS A 141 -12.95 -3.17 0.52
C CYS A 141 -12.98 -2.58 1.95
N ASN A 142 -14.06 -2.78 2.70
CA ASN A 142 -14.16 -2.28 4.07
C ASN A 142 -13.21 -2.98 5.07
N LYS A 143 -12.55 -4.07 4.67
CA LYS A 143 -11.64 -4.85 5.53
C LYS A 143 -10.16 -4.59 5.27
N PHE A 144 -9.79 -4.36 4.01
CA PHE A 144 -8.40 -4.08 3.63
C PHE A 144 -8.31 -3.37 2.28
N SER A 145 -7.16 -2.73 2.04
CA SER A 145 -6.77 -2.22 0.72
C SER A 145 -5.38 -2.71 0.35
N ILE A 146 -5.11 -2.74 -0.96
CA ILE A 146 -3.82 -3.07 -1.55
C ILE A 146 -3.50 -2.00 -2.59
N GLY A 147 -2.36 -1.34 -2.43
CA GLY A 147 -1.91 -0.32 -3.36
C GLY A 147 -0.39 -0.24 -3.46
N VAL A 148 0.10 0.37 -4.54
CA VAL A 148 1.54 0.62 -4.71
C VAL A 148 1.78 2.11 -4.92
N PHE A 149 2.61 2.71 -4.07
CA PHE A 149 3.14 4.05 -4.30
C PHE A 149 4.43 3.95 -5.11
N CYS A 150 4.50 4.66 -6.24
CA CYS A 150 5.72 4.84 -7.01
C CYS A 150 6.21 6.27 -6.82
N LEU A 151 7.36 6.42 -6.16
CA LEU A 151 7.95 7.70 -5.82
C LEU A 151 9.14 7.97 -6.75
N PRO A 152 9.17 9.10 -7.46
CA PRO A 152 10.39 9.59 -8.11
C PRO A 152 11.46 9.92 -7.05
N PRO A 153 12.76 10.05 -7.43
CA PRO A 153 13.78 10.55 -6.52
C PRO A 153 13.35 11.89 -5.90
N SER A 154 13.61 12.05 -4.59
CA SER A 154 13.12 13.19 -3.79
C SER A 154 11.60 13.29 -3.62
N GLY A 155 10.82 12.32 -4.09
CA GLY A 155 9.40 12.19 -3.79
C GLY A 155 9.19 11.94 -2.29
N VAL A 156 8.19 12.59 -1.70
CA VAL A 156 7.92 12.53 -0.26
C VAL A 156 6.46 12.20 0.01
N ILE A 157 6.20 11.14 0.79
CA ILE A 157 4.92 10.98 1.50
C ILE A 157 5.14 11.58 2.90
N PRO A 158 4.57 12.77 3.18
CA PRO A 158 4.80 13.51 4.41
C PRO A 158 4.41 12.71 5.65
N LEU A 159 4.93 13.10 6.82
CA LEU A 159 4.61 12.45 8.09
C LEU A 159 3.10 12.40 8.33
N HIS A 160 2.55 11.20 8.47
CA HIS A 160 1.12 10.95 8.69
C HIS A 160 0.87 9.73 9.58
N ASN A 161 -0.31 9.62 10.19
CA ASN A 161 -0.71 8.49 11.04
C ASN A 161 -1.60 7.46 10.31
N HIS A 162 -1.79 6.30 10.93
CA HIS A 162 -2.69 5.23 10.46
C HIS A 162 -3.63 4.78 11.60
N PRO A 163 -4.67 5.58 11.93
CA PRO A 163 -5.46 5.39 13.16
C PRO A 163 -6.26 4.08 13.17
N GLY A 164 -5.95 3.20 14.12
CA GLY A 164 -6.65 1.91 14.28
C GLY A 164 -6.32 0.90 13.18
N MET A 165 -5.22 1.07 12.45
CA MET A 165 -4.86 0.23 11.31
C MET A 165 -3.62 -0.61 11.61
N THR A 166 -3.55 -1.80 11.02
CA THR A 166 -2.30 -2.55 10.84
C THR A 166 -1.90 -2.42 9.37
N VAL A 167 -0.67 -2.00 9.10
CA VAL A 167 -0.18 -1.78 7.73
C VAL A 167 1.08 -2.60 7.49
N PHE A 168 1.06 -3.36 6.41
CA PHE A 168 2.21 -4.10 5.90
C PHE A 168 2.78 -3.32 4.73
N SER A 169 4.07 -2.99 4.79
CA SER A 169 4.74 -2.18 3.78
C SER A 169 6.02 -2.84 3.29
N LYS A 170 6.14 -3.02 1.97
CA LYS A 170 7.29 -3.63 1.32
C LYS A 170 7.88 -2.72 0.25
N LEU A 171 9.14 -2.32 0.44
CA LEU A 171 9.91 -1.64 -0.60
C LEU A 171 10.30 -2.65 -1.68
N LEU A 172 9.71 -2.50 -2.87
CA LEU A 172 9.88 -3.41 -4.00
C LEU A 172 11.20 -3.18 -4.74
N PHE A 173 11.63 -1.91 -4.85
CA PHE A 173 12.91 -1.50 -5.41
C PHE A 173 13.29 -0.10 -4.91
N GLY A 174 14.57 0.26 -5.09
CA GLY A 174 15.12 1.58 -4.74
C GLY A 174 15.60 1.69 -3.29
N THR A 175 15.89 2.92 -2.89
CA THR A 175 16.34 3.31 -1.56
C THR A 175 15.42 4.40 -1.02
N MET A 176 14.82 4.14 0.14
CA MET A 176 13.86 5.01 0.81
C MET A 176 14.38 5.39 2.17
N HIS A 177 14.45 6.68 2.48
CA HIS A 177 14.61 7.12 3.86
C HIS A 177 13.26 7.03 4.58
N ILE A 178 13.23 6.32 5.70
CA ILE A 178 12.02 6.13 6.51
C ILE A 178 12.28 6.74 7.88
N LYS A 179 11.39 7.66 8.28
CA LYS A 179 11.34 8.20 9.64
C LYS A 179 9.97 7.89 10.24
N SER A 180 9.94 7.21 11.38
CA SER A 180 8.70 6.77 12.02
C SER A 180 8.70 6.97 13.53
N TYR A 181 7.50 7.07 14.09
CA TYR A 181 7.24 7.39 15.48
C TYR A 181 6.04 6.61 16.01
N ASP A 182 6.04 6.37 17.31
CA ASP A 182 4.84 6.05 18.08
C ASP A 182 4.64 7.07 19.19
N TRP A 183 3.40 7.27 19.61
CA TRP A 183 3.10 8.17 20.71
C TRP A 183 3.71 7.67 22.01
N VAL A 184 4.20 8.60 22.85
CA VAL A 184 4.61 8.24 24.21
C VAL A 184 3.37 7.96 25.05
N LEU A 185 3.39 6.84 25.76
CA LEU A 185 2.37 6.44 26.73
C LEU A 185 2.80 6.86 28.14
N ASP A 186 1.84 7.15 29.01
CA ASP A 186 2.03 7.35 30.44
C ASP A 186 2.18 6.01 31.19
N GLU A 187 2.36 6.07 32.51
CA GLU A 187 2.56 4.89 33.36
C GLU A 187 1.35 3.95 33.36
N GLU A 188 0.16 4.48 33.07
CA GLU A 188 -1.09 3.74 32.91
C GLU A 188 -1.29 3.19 31.48
N GLY A 189 -0.30 3.35 30.60
CA GLY A 189 -0.36 2.91 29.20
C GLY A 189 -1.26 3.77 28.33
N LYS A 190 -1.66 4.96 28.79
CA LYS A 190 -2.47 5.89 28.03
C LYS A 190 -1.62 6.89 27.30
N GLN A 191 -2.11 7.24 26.14
CA GLN A 191 -1.56 8.29 25.30
C GLN A 191 -1.45 9.62 26.06
N GLN A 192 -0.22 10.16 26.20
CA GLN A 192 -0.02 11.44 26.91
C GLN A 192 -0.84 12.53 26.23
N PRO A 193 -1.55 13.39 27.01
CA PRO A 193 -2.41 14.40 26.45
C PRO A 193 -1.60 15.42 25.65
N GLU A 194 -2.24 16.01 24.64
CA GLU A 194 -1.72 17.23 24.03
C GLU A 194 -1.51 18.30 25.10
N VAL A 195 -0.47 19.11 24.93
CA VAL A 195 -0.19 20.23 25.82
C VAL A 195 -1.21 21.35 25.54
N LYS A 196 -2.39 21.26 26.16
CA LYS A 196 -3.55 22.13 25.88
C LYS A 196 -3.30 23.62 26.13
N ASN A 197 -2.29 23.96 26.94
CA ASN A 197 -2.01 25.33 27.36
C ASN A 197 -0.80 25.97 26.64
N GLN A 198 -0.18 25.28 25.68
CA GLN A 198 0.88 25.83 24.84
C GLN A 198 0.43 25.82 23.37
N LEU A 199 0.56 26.97 22.70
CA LEU A 199 0.51 27.07 21.24
C LEU A 199 1.95 27.05 20.73
N PRO A 200 2.33 26.14 19.82
CA PRO A 200 1.49 25.16 19.12
C PRO A 200 1.10 23.94 19.96
N LYS A 201 -0.06 23.33 19.64
CA LYS A 201 -0.48 22.04 20.20
C LYS A 201 0.45 20.95 19.69
N VAL A 202 1.39 20.53 20.54
CA VAL A 202 2.37 19.49 20.24
C VAL A 202 2.20 18.30 21.15
N ARG A 203 2.64 17.15 20.66
CA ARG A 203 2.61 15.89 21.40
C ARG A 203 3.90 15.11 21.23
N LEU A 204 4.39 14.54 22.33
CA LEU A 204 5.65 13.80 22.34
C LEU A 204 5.48 12.42 21.69
N ALA A 205 6.43 12.07 20.83
CA ALA A 205 6.50 10.79 20.17
C ALA A 205 7.92 10.22 20.26
N LYS A 206 8.03 8.89 20.38
CA LYS A 206 9.30 8.16 20.38
C LYS A 206 9.64 7.77 18.94
N VAL A 207 10.87 8.07 18.51
CA VAL A 207 11.39 7.65 17.21
C VAL A 207 11.53 6.12 17.21
N LYS A 208 10.98 5.48 16.18
CA LYS A 208 11.04 4.02 15.97
C LYS A 208 11.99 3.63 14.84
N THR A 209 12.07 4.46 13.81
CA THR A 209 13.00 4.30 12.69
C THR A 209 13.41 5.67 12.19
N ASN A 210 14.68 5.81 11.81
CA ASN A 210 15.22 6.99 11.16
C ASN A 210 16.44 6.56 10.34
N SER A 211 16.19 5.89 9.21
CA SER A 211 17.25 5.22 8.45
C SER A 211 16.86 5.00 7.00
N ASP A 212 17.87 4.80 6.16
CA ASP A 212 17.70 4.40 4.77
C ASP A 212 17.45 2.90 4.67
N LEU A 213 16.36 2.53 3.99
CA LEU A 213 16.03 1.15 3.63
C LEU A 213 16.25 0.96 2.13
N THR A 214 17.04 -0.04 1.75
CA THR A 214 17.33 -0.36 0.35
C THR A 214 16.81 -1.75 0.00
N ALA A 215 16.11 -1.88 -1.12
CA ALA A 215 15.67 -3.18 -1.63
C ALA A 215 16.86 -4.00 -2.20
N PRO A 216 16.87 -5.34 -2.08
CA PRO A 216 15.82 -6.17 -1.48
C PRO A 216 15.79 -6.07 0.05
N CYS A 217 14.60 -5.97 0.61
CA CYS A 217 14.37 -5.95 2.06
C CYS A 217 13.09 -6.71 2.41
N ASN A 218 12.96 -7.07 3.68
CA ASN A 218 11.76 -7.71 4.20
C ASN A 218 10.65 -6.68 4.40
N THR A 219 9.42 -7.18 4.45
CA THR A 219 8.22 -6.41 4.76
C THR A 219 8.30 -5.87 6.18
N SER A 220 7.99 -4.58 6.31
CA SER A 220 7.80 -3.88 7.57
C SER A 220 6.33 -3.88 7.95
N ILE A 221 6.05 -3.80 9.26
CA ILE A 221 4.69 -3.87 9.79
C ILE A 221 4.57 -2.80 10.87
N LEU A 222 3.53 -1.98 10.77
CA LEU A 222 3.09 -1.11 11.84
C LEU A 222 1.72 -1.55 12.35
N TYR A 223 1.46 -1.22 13.60
CA TYR A 223 0.26 -1.51 14.35
C TYR A 223 -0.43 -0.21 14.78
N PRO A 224 -1.64 -0.26 15.35
CA PRO A 224 -2.34 0.94 15.81
C PRO A 224 -1.55 1.80 16.81
N GLU A 225 -0.72 1.18 17.66
CA GLU A 225 0.02 1.86 18.73
C GLU A 225 1.49 1.42 18.84
N ASP A 226 2.03 0.69 17.86
CA ASP A 226 3.43 0.26 17.83
C ASP A 226 3.94 0.06 16.40
N GLY A 227 5.26 -0.07 16.23
CA GLY A 227 5.91 -0.28 14.94
C GLY A 227 6.06 0.98 14.09
N GLY A 228 5.81 2.16 14.65
CA GLY A 228 5.90 3.43 13.94
C GLY A 228 4.62 3.79 13.19
N ASN A 229 3.50 3.91 13.92
CA ASN A 229 2.19 4.27 13.37
C ASN A 229 2.21 5.60 12.61
N MET A 230 3.03 6.55 13.06
CA MET A 230 3.30 7.76 12.30
C MET A 230 4.57 7.58 11.50
N HIS A 231 4.53 7.76 10.18
CA HIS A 231 5.75 7.68 9.36
C HIS A 231 5.78 8.67 8.19
N CYS A 232 6.99 8.94 7.72
CA CYS A 232 7.30 9.69 6.52
C CYS A 232 8.21 8.85 5.63
N PHE A 233 7.94 8.88 4.32
CA PHE A 233 8.78 8.27 3.30
C PHE A 233 9.42 9.34 2.44
N THR A 234 10.73 9.31 2.30
CA THR A 234 11.50 10.19 1.40
C THR A 234 12.34 9.35 0.47
N ALA A 235 12.01 9.36 -0.82
CA ALA A 235 12.67 8.54 -1.82
C ALA A 235 14.08 9.08 -2.12
N VAL A 236 15.12 8.29 -1.81
CA VAL A 236 16.51 8.63 -2.13
C VAL A 236 16.80 8.36 -3.60
N THR A 237 16.31 7.21 -4.09
CA THR A 237 16.26 6.87 -5.52
C THR A 237 14.80 6.70 -5.95
N ALA A 238 14.54 6.34 -7.21
CA ALA A 238 13.19 5.96 -7.61
C ALA A 238 12.75 4.71 -6.81
N CYS A 239 11.60 4.77 -6.17
CA CYS A 239 11.09 3.72 -5.29
C CYS A 239 9.71 3.25 -5.70
N ALA A 240 9.41 1.99 -5.41
CA ALA A 240 8.03 1.53 -5.32
C ALA A 240 7.80 0.81 -3.98
N VAL A 241 6.72 1.18 -3.30
CA VAL A 241 6.33 0.62 -2.01
C VAL A 241 4.95 -0.01 -2.17
N LEU A 242 4.84 -1.31 -1.88
CA LEU A 242 3.57 -2.03 -1.81
C LEU A 242 3.05 -1.95 -0.38
N ASP A 243 1.85 -1.39 -0.23
CA ASP A 243 1.15 -1.30 1.05
C ASP A 243 -0.12 -2.15 1.05
N VAL A 244 -0.32 -2.85 2.17
CA VAL A 244 -1.59 -3.51 2.53
C VAL A 244 -2.08 -2.91 3.84
N LEU A 245 -3.24 -2.24 3.81
CA LEU A 245 -3.83 -1.58 4.97
C LEU A 245 -5.01 -2.41 5.47
N GLY A 246 -5.09 -2.64 6.78
CA GLY A 246 -6.21 -3.33 7.41
C GLY A 246 -6.67 -2.67 8.71
N PRO A 247 -7.87 -2.07 8.76
CA PRO A 247 -8.71 -1.66 7.62
C PRO A 247 -8.12 -0.45 6.87
N PRO A 248 -8.72 -0.02 5.74
CA PRO A 248 -8.37 1.25 5.10
C PRO A 248 -8.81 2.47 5.92
N TYR A 249 -8.30 3.64 5.53
CA TYR A 249 -8.82 4.93 5.97
C TYR A 249 -10.32 5.06 5.69
N ASN A 250 -11.02 5.77 6.56
CA ASN A 250 -12.44 6.10 6.41
C ASN A 250 -12.77 7.29 7.33
N ASP A 251 -12.96 8.46 6.74
CA ASP A 251 -13.23 9.71 7.48
C ASP A 251 -14.53 9.61 8.28
N ASP A 252 -15.57 8.97 7.73
CA ASP A 252 -16.88 8.83 8.39
C ASP A 252 -16.80 7.95 9.66
N GLU A 253 -15.81 7.06 9.70
CA GLU A 253 -15.52 6.19 10.85
C GLU A 253 -14.35 6.72 11.70
N GLY A 254 -13.96 8.00 11.52
CA GLY A 254 -12.91 8.66 12.29
C GLY A 254 -11.49 8.23 11.96
N ARG A 255 -11.29 7.43 10.91
CA ARG A 255 -9.97 6.99 10.43
C ARG A 255 -9.48 7.87 9.29
N HIS A 256 -9.29 9.16 9.56
CA HIS A 256 -8.73 10.09 8.60
C HIS A 256 -7.19 10.03 8.63
N CYS A 257 -6.55 10.34 7.50
CA CYS A 257 -5.10 10.47 7.43
C CYS A 257 -4.70 11.86 7.95
N GLN A 258 -4.16 11.93 9.16
CA GLN A 258 -3.70 13.17 9.77
C GLN A 258 -2.21 13.37 9.49
N TYR A 259 -1.83 14.58 9.06
CA TYR A 259 -0.43 14.94 8.79
C TYR A 259 0.19 15.69 9.96
N TYR A 260 1.53 15.62 10.06
CA TYR A 260 2.29 16.23 11.15
C TYR A 260 3.52 17.00 10.65
N PHE A 261 3.87 18.07 11.37
CA PHE A 261 5.25 18.54 11.45
C PHE A 261 5.97 17.79 12.57
N ASP A 262 7.22 17.43 12.37
CA ASP A 262 8.10 16.91 13.43
C ASP A 262 9.16 17.94 13.83
N PHE A 263 9.43 17.98 15.13
CA PHE A 263 10.40 18.89 15.74
C PHE A 263 11.31 18.12 16.69
N PRO A 264 12.58 18.54 16.87
CA PRO A 264 13.47 17.94 17.86
C PRO A 264 12.89 18.02 19.28
N SER A 265 13.16 17.02 20.12
CA SER A 265 12.69 16.99 21.52
C SER A 265 13.11 18.23 22.34
N SER A 266 14.23 18.86 21.99
CA SER A 266 14.74 20.07 22.64
C SER A 266 14.01 21.37 22.27
N GLN A 267 13.15 21.35 21.24
CA GLN A 267 12.49 22.56 20.76
C GLN A 267 11.41 23.07 21.73
N PHE A 268 10.76 22.17 22.47
CA PHE A 268 9.71 22.51 23.42
C PHE A 268 10.08 21.99 24.81
N SER A 269 9.81 22.79 25.84
CA SER A 269 9.94 22.41 27.25
C SER A 269 8.54 22.41 27.87
N VAL A 270 8.11 21.24 28.31
CA VAL A 270 6.75 21.00 28.82
C VAL A 270 6.86 20.51 30.25
N ASP A 271 6.18 21.19 31.17
CA ASP A 271 6.15 20.82 32.58
C ASP A 271 5.63 19.39 32.77
N GLY A 272 6.38 18.57 33.52
CA GLY A 272 6.04 17.17 33.76
C GLY A 272 6.55 16.18 32.70
N VAL A 273 7.10 16.64 31.58
CA VAL A 273 7.71 15.78 30.56
C VAL A 273 9.23 15.91 30.62
N VAL A 274 9.89 14.92 31.24
CA VAL A 274 11.36 14.87 31.32
C VAL A 274 11.87 13.77 30.39
N VAL A 275 12.45 14.18 29.26
CA VAL A 275 13.27 13.28 28.42
C VAL A 275 14.72 13.39 28.91
N PRO A 276 15.34 12.29 29.38
CA PRO A 276 16.75 12.30 29.76
C PRO A 276 17.63 12.82 28.62
N ASN A 277 18.65 13.63 28.94
CA ASN A 277 19.51 14.26 27.92
C ASN A 277 20.13 13.25 26.94
N GLU A 278 20.44 12.04 27.43
CA GLU A 278 21.05 10.95 26.66
C GLU A 278 20.07 10.28 25.68
N GLU A 279 18.76 10.46 25.87
CA GLU A 279 17.72 9.88 25.00
C GLU A 279 17.07 10.90 24.07
N LYS A 280 17.49 12.17 24.09
CA LYS A 280 16.82 13.26 23.35
C LYS A 280 16.70 13.01 21.85
N GLU A 281 17.65 12.33 21.24
CA GLU A 281 17.62 11.97 19.81
C GLU A 281 16.58 10.89 19.49
N GLY A 282 16.12 10.13 20.50
CA GLY A 282 15.10 9.10 20.39
C GLY A 282 13.66 9.61 20.52
N TYR A 283 13.46 10.92 20.66
CA TYR A 283 12.13 11.54 20.77
C TYR A 283 11.99 12.77 19.88
N GLY A 284 10.75 13.08 19.50
CA GLY A 284 10.40 14.29 18.79
C GLY A 284 9.00 14.78 19.18
N TRP A 285 8.74 16.06 18.94
CA TRP A 285 7.43 16.64 19.10
C TRP A 285 6.71 16.65 17.76
N LEU A 286 5.49 16.11 17.72
CA LEU A 286 4.64 16.15 16.53
C LEU A 286 3.54 17.19 16.71
N GLN A 287 3.33 17.99 15.68
CA GLN A 287 2.27 18.99 15.60
C GLN A 287 1.37 18.67 14.42
N GLU A 288 0.06 18.59 14.64
CA GLU A 288 -0.90 18.42 13.54
C GLU A 288 -0.82 19.58 12.54
N ARG A 289 -0.99 19.25 11.27
CA ARG A 289 -1.04 20.20 10.15
C ARG A 289 -2.03 19.74 9.11
N ASP A 290 -2.48 20.69 8.30
CA ASP A 290 -3.23 20.36 7.09
C ASP A 290 -2.36 19.58 6.09
N ARG A 291 -3.05 18.86 5.20
CA ARG A 291 -2.41 18.19 4.06
C ARG A 291 -1.50 19.17 3.33
N PRO A 292 -0.22 18.81 3.08
CA PRO A 292 0.68 19.68 2.35
C PRO A 292 0.17 19.95 0.93
N VAL A 293 0.10 21.23 0.52
CA VAL A 293 -0.39 21.64 -0.80
C VAL A 293 0.51 21.18 -1.95
N ASP A 294 1.77 20.87 -1.65
CA ASP A 294 2.77 20.33 -2.56
C ASP A 294 2.71 18.79 -2.67
N LEU A 295 1.89 18.11 -1.86
CA LEU A 295 1.66 16.67 -1.97
C LEU A 295 0.71 16.37 -3.13
N VAL A 296 1.28 15.91 -4.24
CA VAL A 296 0.55 15.46 -5.42
C VAL A 296 0.67 13.95 -5.53
N VAL A 297 -0.46 13.25 -5.40
CA VAL A 297 -0.58 11.80 -5.60
C VAL A 297 -1.57 11.55 -6.73
N ARG A 298 -1.12 10.90 -7.80
CA ARG A 298 -1.91 10.63 -9.01
C ARG A 298 -2.30 9.16 -9.07
N GLY A 299 -3.61 8.92 -9.16
CA GLY A 299 -4.16 7.58 -9.25
C GLY A 299 -4.01 7.02 -10.64
N GLU A 300 -3.61 5.76 -10.73
CA GLU A 300 -3.52 5.03 -11.99
C GLU A 300 -4.14 3.64 -11.89
N LEU A 301 -4.71 3.21 -13.00
CA LEU A 301 -5.22 1.85 -13.16
C LEU A 301 -4.05 0.86 -13.12
N TYR A 302 -4.18 -0.15 -12.28
CA TYR A 302 -3.25 -1.27 -12.26
C TYR A 302 -3.31 -2.05 -13.59
N ARG A 303 -2.15 -2.21 -14.25
CA ARG A 303 -2.00 -2.91 -15.54
C ARG A 303 -1.13 -4.17 -15.45
N GLY A 304 -0.77 -4.59 -14.25
CA GLY A 304 0.00 -5.81 -14.03
C GLY A 304 -0.83 -7.09 -14.24
N PRO A 305 -0.26 -8.27 -13.93
CA PRO A 305 -0.95 -9.54 -14.03
C PRO A 305 -2.33 -9.52 -13.35
N PRO A 306 -3.40 -9.97 -14.02
CA PRO A 306 -4.74 -9.91 -13.46
C PRO A 306 -4.93 -10.98 -12.38
N PHE A 307 -5.79 -10.63 -11.41
CA PHE A 307 -6.25 -11.46 -10.29
C PHE A 307 -7.77 -11.29 -10.14
N PHE A 308 -8.41 -12.26 -9.50
CA PHE A 308 -9.85 -12.35 -9.31
C PHE A 308 -10.21 -11.95 -7.87
N LYS A 309 -11.19 -11.05 -7.76
CA LYS A 309 -11.64 -10.46 -6.49
C LYS A 309 -12.78 -11.29 -5.85
#